data_AF-A0A2G6H0Q3-F1
#
_entry.id   AF-A0A2G6H0Q3-F1
#
_cell.length_a   1.000
_cell.length_b   1.000
_cell.length_c   1.000
_cell.angle_alpha   90.00
_cell.angle_beta   90.00
_cell.angle_gamma   90.00
#
_symmetry.space_group_name_H-M   'P 1'
#
loop_
_entity.id
_entity.type
_entity.pdbx_description
1 polymer ?
#
loop_
_entity_poly.entity_id
_entity_poly.type
_entity_poly.pdbx_seq_one_letter_code
_entity_poly.pdbx_strand_id
1 'polypeptide(L)'
;MEQCKITILAKSRSGKIFRCLTCNRIHIEFNNLYFTFTNEQFNSFRDYFLELDIAELERQCLKTPCMRKIMIPFQSFGFHALFHASEIRELQMMLLGKTEPEQPAPSDIGMERFPEFSMN
;
A
#
# COMPACT_ATOMS: atom_id res chain seq x y z
N MET A 1 9.24 26.61 -9.08
CA MET A 1 8.83 25.60 -8.09
C MET A 1 9.79 24.43 -8.25
N GLU A 2 10.72 24.24 -7.31
CA GLU A 2 11.69 23.15 -7.38
C GLU A 2 10.98 21.79 -7.32
N GLN A 3 11.26 20.90 -8.27
CA GLN A 3 10.76 19.52 -8.26
C GLN A 3 11.47 18.72 -7.14
N CYS A 4 10.72 18.07 -6.24
CA CYS A 4 11.27 17.12 -5.26
C CYS A 4 11.88 15.95 -6.05
N LYS A 5 13.19 15.74 -5.95
CA LYS A 5 13.85 14.58 -6.56
C LYS A 5 13.58 13.36 -5.68
N ILE A 6 13.01 12.29 -6.24
CA ILE A 6 12.63 11.09 -5.49
C ILE A 6 13.35 9.84 -5.99
N THR A 7 13.56 8.88 -5.09
CA THR A 7 14.03 7.53 -5.38
C THR A 7 12.97 6.53 -4.91
N ILE A 8 12.40 5.76 -5.83
CA ILE A 8 11.40 4.73 -5.49
C ILE A 8 12.11 3.52 -4.87
N LEU A 9 11.62 3.06 -3.72
CA LEU A 9 12.13 1.92 -2.98
C LEU A 9 11.27 0.67 -3.20
N ALA A 10 9.95 0.84 -3.28
CA ALA A 10 9.01 -0.22 -3.59
C ALA A 10 7.77 0.37 -4.26
N LYS A 11 7.09 -0.44 -5.08
CA LYS A 11 5.84 -0.05 -5.75
C LYS A 11 4.91 -1.26 -5.81
N SER A 12 3.63 -1.01 -5.67
CA SER A 12 2.56 -1.99 -5.86
C SER A 12 1.39 -1.34 -6.59
N ARG A 13 0.28 -2.06 -6.75
CA ARG A 13 -0.95 -1.49 -7.33
C ARG A 13 -1.57 -0.45 -6.40
N SER A 14 -1.50 -0.70 -5.09
CA SER A 14 -2.13 0.16 -4.07
C SER A 14 -1.24 1.31 -3.62
N GLY A 15 0.05 1.36 -4.02
CA GLY A 15 0.91 2.43 -3.53
C GLY A 15 2.38 2.38 -3.95
N LYS A 16 3.17 3.24 -3.31
CA LYS A 16 4.62 3.30 -3.46
C LYS A 16 5.32 3.78 -2.18
N ILE A 17 6.52 3.24 -1.97
CA ILE A 17 7.46 3.72 -0.95
C ILE A 17 8.60 4.42 -1.70
N PHE A 18 8.93 5.64 -1.30
CA PHE A 18 9.99 6.41 -1.94
C PHE A 18 10.71 7.30 -0.93
N ARG A 19 11.98 7.61 -1.22
CA ARG A 19 12.76 8.61 -0.49
C ARG A 19 12.76 9.91 -1.29
N CYS A 20 12.35 11.05 -0.71
CA CYS A 20 12.67 12.34 -1.34
C CYS A 20 14.06 12.79 -0.89
N LEU A 21 14.90 13.12 -1.87
CA LEU A 21 16.27 13.57 -1.65
C LEU A 21 16.33 15.03 -1.17
N THR A 22 15.28 15.81 -1.41
CA THR A 22 15.19 17.21 -0.95
C THR A 22 14.93 17.32 0.55
N CYS A 23 13.97 16.56 1.09
CA CYS A 23 13.66 16.57 2.52
C CYS A 23 14.36 15.47 3.33
N ASN A 24 15.05 14.55 2.64
CA ASN A 24 15.71 13.36 3.20
C ASN A 24 14.80 12.47 4.07
N ARG A 25 13.52 12.38 3.71
CA ARG A 25 12.52 11.54 4.39
C ARG A 25 12.05 10.39 3.51
N ILE A 26 11.56 9.35 4.17
CA ILE A 26 10.89 8.23 3.51
C ILE A 26 9.39 8.52 3.53
N HIS A 27 8.75 8.37 2.38
CA HIS A 27 7.33 8.55 2.18
C HIS A 27 6.71 7.24 1.77
N ILE A 28 5.53 6.96 2.33
CA ILE A 28 4.69 5.85 1.93
C ILE A 28 3.36 6.44 1.48
N GLU A 29 3.03 6.23 0.21
CA GLU A 29 1.70 6.47 -0.33
C GLU A 29 1.05 5.09 -0.49
N PHE A 30 -0.06 4.86 0.20
CA PHE A 30 -0.73 3.56 0.16
C PHE A 30 -2.25 3.74 0.32
N ASN A 31 -2.99 3.42 -0.74
CA ASN A 31 -4.41 3.73 -0.90
C ASN A 31 -4.70 5.20 -0.59
N ASN A 32 -5.46 5.48 0.47
CA ASN A 32 -5.82 6.82 0.92
C ASN A 32 -4.94 7.33 2.06
N LEU A 33 -3.86 6.62 2.40
CA LEU A 33 -2.95 6.96 3.49
C LEU A 33 -1.62 7.49 2.95
N TYR A 34 -1.13 8.54 3.59
CA TYR A 34 0.19 9.10 3.31
C TYR A 34 0.98 9.24 4.60
N PHE A 35 2.16 8.64 4.61
CA PHE A 35 3.06 8.67 5.75
C PHE A 35 4.37 9.34 5.38
N THR A 36 4.97 10.01 6.36
CA THR A 36 6.26 10.66 6.23
C THR A 36 7.10 10.33 7.45
N PHE A 37 8.27 9.73 7.22
CA PHE A 37 9.11 9.17 8.26
C PHE A 37 10.56 9.65 8.15
N THR A 38 11.22 9.78 9.30
CA THR A 38 12.68 9.66 9.37
C THR A 38 13.09 8.20 9.14
N ASN A 39 14.40 7.93 8.97
CA ASN A 39 14.88 6.56 8.82
C ASN A 39 14.56 5.68 10.04
N GLU A 40 14.73 6.22 11.25
CA GLU A 40 14.43 5.53 12.50
C GLU A 40 12.94 5.22 12.62
N GLN A 41 12.08 6.22 12.37
CA GLN A 41 10.62 6.03 12.40
C GLN A 41 10.16 5.01 11.37
N PHE A 42 10.76 5.01 10.17
CA PHE A 42 10.44 4.03 9.14
C PHE A 42 10.84 2.63 9.54
N ASN A 43 12.00 2.43 10.16
CA ASN A 43 12.43 1.11 10.65
C ASN A 43 11.48 0.62 11.74
N SER A 44 11.15 1.44 12.72
CA SER A 44 10.18 1.08 13.76
C SER A 44 8.80 0.77 13.17
N PHE A 45 8.33 1.57 12.21
CA PHE A 45 7.07 1.32 11.50
C PHE A 45 7.11 0.00 10.73
N ARG A 46 8.20 -0.26 10.01
CA ARG A 46 8.40 -1.48 9.22
C ARG A 46 8.37 -2.70 10.13
N ASP A 47 9.17 -2.69 11.18
CA ASP A 47 9.30 -3.83 12.08
C ASP A 47 7.96 -4.10 12.79
N TYR A 48 7.28 -3.05 13.25
CA TYR A 48 5.91 -3.14 13.79
C TYR A 48 4.94 -3.82 12.82
N PHE A 49 4.88 -3.38 11.55
CA PHE A 49 3.96 -3.95 10.56
C PHE A 49 4.32 -5.39 10.18
N LEU A 50 5.60 -5.76 10.19
CA LEU A 50 6.06 -7.11 9.88
C LEU A 50 5.79 -8.10 11.01
N GLU A 51 5.72 -7.63 12.25
CA GLU A 51 5.37 -8.45 13.43
C GLU A 51 3.87 -8.71 13.58
N LEU A 52 3.01 -8.02 12.80
CA LEU A 52 1.57 -8.22 12.87
C LEU A 52 1.16 -9.62 12.37
N ASP A 53 0.57 -10.41 13.28
CA ASP A 53 -0.15 -11.64 12.93
C ASP A 53 -1.55 -11.29 12.43
N ILE A 54 -1.70 -11.26 11.11
CA ILE A 54 -2.96 -10.93 10.44
C ILE A 54 -4.06 -11.92 10.80
N ALA A 55 -3.75 -13.21 10.95
CA ALA A 55 -4.75 -14.23 11.26
C ALA A 55 -5.30 -14.02 12.67
N GLU A 56 -4.44 -13.67 13.62
CA GLU A 56 -4.87 -13.33 14.97
C GLU A 56 -5.70 -12.04 15.01
N LEU A 57 -5.31 -11.00 14.28
CA LEU A 57 -6.05 -9.75 14.18
C LEU A 57 -7.45 -9.95 13.54
N GLU A 58 -7.56 -10.77 12.51
CA GLU A 58 -8.85 -11.15 11.92
C GLU A 58 -9.74 -11.88 12.94
N ARG A 59 -9.17 -12.84 13.70
CA ARG A 59 -9.90 -13.54 14.78
C ARG A 59 -10.42 -12.59 15.86
N GLN A 60 -9.66 -11.55 16.21
CA GLN A 60 -10.08 -10.55 17.19
C GLN A 60 -11.17 -9.62 16.62
N CYS A 61 -11.08 -9.26 15.33
CA CYS A 61 -12.09 -8.43 14.66
C CYS A 61 -13.46 -9.12 14.56
N LEU A 62 -13.51 -10.46 14.46
CA LEU A 62 -14.76 -11.23 14.52
C LEU A 62 -15.54 -11.04 15.83
N LYS A 63 -14.89 -10.56 16.90
CA LYS A 63 -15.51 -10.30 18.21
C LYS A 63 -15.90 -8.83 18.40
N THR A 64 -15.69 -7.99 17.39
CA THR A 64 -15.78 -6.52 17.47
C THR A 64 -16.70 -5.99 16.36
N PRO A 65 -17.38 -4.83 16.51
CA PRO A 65 -18.28 -4.29 15.46
C PRO A 65 -17.58 -3.96 14.13
N CYS A 66 -16.25 -3.84 14.10
CA CYS A 66 -15.46 -3.64 12.89
C CYS A 66 -15.29 -4.95 12.10
N MET A 67 -16.40 -5.50 11.61
CA MET A 67 -16.48 -6.85 11.02
C MET A 67 -15.67 -7.08 9.73
N ARG A 68 -14.99 -6.07 9.15
CA ARG A 68 -14.30 -6.20 7.85
C ARG A 68 -12.94 -5.50 7.73
N LYS A 69 -12.55 -4.70 8.71
CA LYS A 69 -11.30 -3.93 8.68
C LYS A 69 -10.57 -4.06 10.01
N ILE A 70 -9.31 -4.43 9.94
CA ILE A 70 -8.36 -4.47 11.03
C ILE A 70 -7.98 -3.03 11.39
N MET A 71 -8.13 -2.72 12.67
CA MET A 71 -7.83 -1.41 13.21
C MET A 71 -6.40 -1.40 13.77
N ILE A 72 -5.54 -0.56 13.20
CA ILE A 72 -4.16 -0.38 13.64
C ILE A 72 -4.04 0.96 14.37
N PRO A 73 -3.78 0.97 15.69
CA PRO A 73 -3.62 2.19 16.46
C PRO A 73 -2.25 2.83 16.21
N PHE A 74 -2.23 4.15 15.99
CA PHE A 74 -1.00 4.93 15.99
C PHE A 74 -0.88 5.71 17.29
N GLN A 75 0.21 5.45 18.03
CA GLN A 75 0.36 5.74 19.46
C GLN A 75 0.26 7.23 19.86
N SER A 76 0.34 8.17 18.92
CA SER A 76 0.49 9.59 19.25
C SER A 76 -0.80 10.42 19.25
N PHE A 77 -1.91 10.00 18.62
CA PHE A 77 -3.08 10.91 18.43
C PHE A 77 -4.49 10.28 18.44
N GLY A 78 -4.70 9.10 19.04
CA GLY A 78 -6.01 8.44 18.96
C GLY A 78 -6.46 8.13 17.52
N PHE A 79 -5.51 8.18 16.59
CA PHE A 79 -5.69 7.88 15.19
C PHE A 79 -5.57 6.37 14.99
N HIS A 80 -6.55 5.81 14.30
CA HIS A 80 -6.56 4.41 13.94
C HIS A 80 -6.71 4.29 12.44
N ALA A 81 -5.78 3.61 11.79
CA ALA A 81 -5.95 3.26 10.39
C ALA A 81 -6.73 1.95 10.27
N LEU A 82 -7.63 1.90 9.30
CA LEU A 82 -8.47 0.73 9.03
C LEU A 82 -8.01 0.07 7.75
N PHE A 83 -7.58 -1.19 7.84
CA PHE A 83 -7.08 -1.97 6.72
C PHE A 83 -7.87 -3.27 6.54
N HIS A 84 -8.05 -3.70 5.30
CA HIS A 84 -8.33 -5.09 5.01
C HIS A 84 -7.09 -5.96 5.21
N ALA A 85 -7.28 -7.23 5.52
CA ALA A 85 -6.16 -8.17 5.67
C ALA A 85 -5.28 -8.24 4.41
N SER A 86 -5.90 -8.15 3.22
CA SER A 86 -5.16 -8.08 1.95
C SER A 86 -4.27 -6.84 1.84
N GLU A 87 -4.74 -5.70 2.35
CA GLU A 87 -3.98 -4.44 2.34
C GLU A 87 -2.77 -4.51 3.27
N ILE A 88 -2.92 -5.13 4.46
CA ILE A 88 -1.79 -5.36 5.36
C ILE A 88 -0.75 -6.29 4.73
N ARG A 89 -1.18 -7.38 4.08
CA ARG A 89 -0.28 -8.31 3.37
C ARG A 89 0.49 -7.60 2.26
N GLU A 90 -0.21 -6.81 1.45
CA GLU A 90 0.43 -6.03 0.38
C GLU A 90 1.45 -5.04 0.95
N LEU A 91 1.10 -4.33 2.01
CA LEU A 91 2.00 -3.39 2.67
C LEU A 91 3.22 -4.10 3.27
N GLN A 92 3.05 -5.27 3.91
CA GLN A 92 4.15 -6.10 4.41
C GLN A 92 5.11 -6.51 3.28
N MET A 93 4.58 -6.90 2.12
CA MET A 93 5.39 -7.26 0.94
C MET A 93 6.20 -6.07 0.42
N MET A 94 5.58 -4.89 0.33
CA MET A 94 6.28 -3.65 -0.04
C MET A 94 7.39 -3.30 0.97
N LEU A 95 7.11 -3.46 2.27
CA LEU A 95 8.03 -3.17 3.37
C LEU A 95 9.23 -4.14 3.41
N LEU A 96 9.06 -5.38 2.94
CA LEU A 96 10.15 -6.35 2.76
C LEU A 96 11.00 -6.09 1.50
N GLY A 97 10.61 -5.14 0.65
CA GLY A 97 11.26 -4.91 -0.64
C GLY A 97 11.00 -6.04 -1.65
N LYS A 98 10.03 -6.92 -1.39
CA LYS A 98 9.58 -7.96 -2.32
C LYS A 98 8.53 -7.33 -3.23
N THR A 99 8.97 -6.70 -4.30
CA THR A 99 8.07 -6.30 -5.38
C THR A 99 7.59 -7.56 -6.10
N GLU A 100 6.29 -7.68 -6.35
CA GLU A 100 5.83 -8.61 -7.38
C GLU A 100 6.52 -8.21 -8.69
N PRO A 101 6.97 -9.17 -9.52
CA PRO A 101 7.37 -8.84 -10.87
C PRO A 101 6.17 -8.16 -11.53
N GLU A 102 6.40 -6.96 -12.05
CA GLU A 102 5.52 -6.18 -12.88
C GLU A 102 4.82 -7.15 -13.86
N GLN A 103 3.54 -7.45 -13.62
CA GLN A 103 2.78 -8.18 -14.63
C GLN A 103 2.83 -7.29 -15.87
N PRO A 104 3.37 -7.77 -17.01
CA PRO A 104 3.39 -6.97 -18.22
C PRO A 104 1.96 -6.54 -18.49
N ALA A 105 1.78 -5.24 -18.75
CA ALA A 105 0.53 -4.72 -19.27
C ALA A 105 0.02 -5.68 -20.35
N PRO A 106 -1.28 -5.99 -20.42
CA PRO A 106 -1.81 -6.83 -21.48
C PRO A 106 -1.39 -6.20 -22.81
N SER A 107 -0.38 -6.80 -23.42
CA SER A 107 0.09 -6.45 -24.75
C SER A 107 -1.02 -6.88 -25.67
N ASP A 108 -1.58 -5.91 -26.38
CA ASP A 108 -2.20 -6.07 -27.68
C ASP A 108 -2.97 -7.39 -27.87
N ILE A 109 -3.97 -7.65 -27.02
CA ILE A 109 -5.04 -8.56 -27.42
C ILE A 109 -5.88 -7.76 -28.40
N GLY A 110 -5.77 -8.18 -29.66
CA GLY A 110 -6.29 -7.51 -30.83
C GLY A 110 -7.67 -6.89 -30.64
N MET A 111 -7.78 -5.67 -31.13
CA MET A 111 -9.01 -5.02 -31.52
C MET A 111 -9.78 -5.93 -32.50
N GLU A 112 -10.54 -6.88 -31.96
CA GLU A 112 -11.59 -7.54 -32.74
C GLU A 112 -12.65 -6.49 -33.01
N ARG A 113 -12.71 -6.08 -34.27
CA ARG A 113 -13.73 -5.22 -34.85
C ARG A 113 -15.12 -5.67 -34.37
N PHE A 114 -15.82 -4.77 -33.68
CA PHE A 114 -17.27 -4.88 -33.57
C PHE A 114 -17.86 -4.88 -35.00
N PRO A 115 -18.72 -5.84 -35.36
CA PRO A 115 -19.48 -5.72 -36.60
C PRO A 115 -20.41 -4.51 -36.48
N GLU A 116 -20.37 -3.63 -37.48
CA GLU A 116 -21.30 -2.51 -37.61
C GLU A 116 -22.73 -3.04 -37.60
N PHE A 117 -23.49 -2.68 -36.57
CA PHE A 117 -24.94 -2.81 -36.59
C PHE A 117 -25.48 -1.91 -37.71
N SER A 118 -25.79 -2.51 -38.86
CA SER A 118 -26.67 -1.87 -39.85
C SER A 118 -28.08 -1.83 -39.26
N MET A 119 -28.56 -0.62 -38.96
CA MET A 119 -30.00 -0.36 -38.78
C MET A 119 -30.67 -0.49 -40.15
N ASN A 120 -31.49 -1.52 -40.29
CA ASN A 120 -32.64 -1.52 -41.20
C ASN A 120 -33.90 -1.26 -40.39
#